data_AF-A0A1V5LPN7-F1
#
_entry.id   AF-A0A1V5LPN7-F1
#
_cell.length_a   1.000
_cell.length_b   1.000
_cell.length_c   1.000
_cell.angle_alpha   90.00
_cell.angle_beta   90.00
_cell.angle_gamma   90.00
#
_symmetry.space_group_name_H-M   'P 1'
#
loop_
_entity.id
_entity.type
_entity.pdbx_description
1 polymer ?
#
loop_
_entity_poly.entity_id
_entity_poly.type
_entity_poly.pdbx_seq_one_letter_code
_entity_poly.pdbx_strand_id
1 'polypeptide(L)' 'MSRSRRKTPIFSYCTTDDHEHWWKHAANRALRRAVRMALQRGSETLPLLREVSNNWTWPKDGRRWYGWDVDAKWLRK' A
#
# COMPACT_ATOMS: atom_id res chain seq x y z
N MET A 1 20.56 -18.81 -5.11
CA MET A 1 19.75 -19.40 -6.19
C MET A 1 18.54 -18.51 -6.46
N SER A 2 18.58 -17.67 -7.50
CA SER A 2 17.40 -16.91 -7.93
C SER A 2 16.68 -17.67 -9.04
N ARG A 3 15.35 -17.68 -9.01
CA ARG A 3 14.53 -18.36 -10.02
C ARG A 3 14.59 -17.57 -11.33
N SER A 4 14.65 -18.28 -12.47
CA SER A 4 14.67 -17.64 -13.80
C SER A 4 13.38 -16.86 -14.04
N ARG A 5 13.47 -15.54 -14.25
CA ARG A 5 12.31 -14.66 -14.53
C ARG A 5 11.46 -15.11 -15.72
N ARG A 6 12.04 -15.88 -16.65
CA ARG A 6 11.34 -16.47 -17.80
C ARG A 6 10.46 -17.67 -17.40
N LYS A 7 10.91 -18.47 -16.44
CA LYS A 7 10.19 -19.67 -15.96
C LYS A 7 9.28 -19.37 -14.77
N THR A 8 9.49 -18.23 -14.12
CA THR A 8 8.73 -17.79 -12.98
C THR A 8 8.25 -16.36 -13.22
N PRO A 9 7.10 -16.21 -13.90
CA PRO A 9 6.54 -14.90 -14.17
C PRO A 9 6.14 -14.22 -12.86
N ILE A 10 6.70 -13.03 -12.65
CA ILE A 10 6.45 -12.18 -11.49
C ILE A 10 5.67 -10.98 -11.98
N PHE A 11 4.50 -10.71 -11.39
CA PHE A 11 3.78 -9.48 -11.66
C PHE A 11 3.88 -8.53 -10.46
N SER A 12 4.01 -7.24 -10.75
CA SER A 12 3.71 -6.16 -9.81
C SER A 12 2.21 -5.98 -9.75
N TYR A 13 1.64 -5.66 -8.58
CA TYR A 13 0.25 -5.26 -8.49
C TYR A 13 -0.07 -3.99 -9.28
N CYS A 14 0.95 -3.18 -9.58
CA CYS A 14 0.80 -1.90 -10.26
C CYS A 14 0.52 -2.10 -11.76
N THR A 15 -0.75 -2.02 -12.12
CA THR A 15 -1.18 -1.38 -13.37
C THR A 15 -0.77 0.09 -13.31
N THR A 16 -0.47 0.69 -14.45
CA THR A 16 0.04 2.06 -14.67
C THR A 16 -0.85 3.21 -14.13
N ASP A 17 -1.83 2.90 -13.30
CA ASP A 17 -2.83 3.82 -12.79
C ASP A 17 -2.60 4.05 -11.27
N ASP A 18 -2.48 5.31 -10.89
CA ASP A 18 -1.93 5.88 -9.65
C ASP A 18 -2.72 5.56 -8.36
N HIS A 19 -3.47 4.45 -8.33
CA HIS A 19 -4.11 3.92 -7.12
C HIS A 19 -3.12 3.39 -6.07
N GLU A 20 -1.82 3.45 -6.39
CA GLU A 20 -0.66 2.95 -5.66
C GLU A 20 -0.52 3.52 -4.24
N HIS A 21 -1.30 4.52 -3.83
CA HIS A 21 -1.13 5.19 -2.54
C HIS A 21 -2.43 5.43 -1.74
N TRP A 22 -3.48 4.63 -1.97
CA TRP A 22 -4.75 4.77 -1.23
C TRP A 22 -4.57 4.78 0.30
N TRP A 23 -3.60 4.02 0.83
CA TRP A 23 -3.26 3.99 2.26
C TRP A 23 -2.66 5.31 2.75
N LYS A 24 -1.86 6.00 1.93
CA LYS A 24 -1.34 7.35 2.26
C LYS A 24 -2.49 8.35 2.31
N HIS A 25 -3.45 8.25 1.39
CA HIS A 25 -4.65 9.10 1.42
C HIS A 25 -5.51 8.81 2.66
N ALA A 26 -5.71 7.54 3.01
CA ALA A 26 -6.45 7.14 4.20
C ALA A 26 -5.77 7.64 5.49
N ALA A 27 -4.46 7.46 5.62
CA ALA A 27 -3.66 7.94 6.75
C ALA A 27 -3.79 9.47 6.92
N ASN A 28 -3.63 10.24 5.83
CA ASN A 28 -3.75 11.68 5.88
C ASN A 28 -5.18 12.15 6.20
N ARG A 29 -6.22 11.47 5.70
CA ARG A 29 -7.61 11.76 6.06
C ARG A 29 -7.87 11.53 7.56
N ALA A 30 -7.37 10.43 8.10
CA ALA A 30 -7.50 10.12 9.52
C ALA A 30 -6.75 11.12 10.39
N LEU A 31 -5.52 11.51 10.01
CA LEU A 31 -4.74 12.53 10.72
C LEU A 31 -5.48 13.88 10.77
N ARG A 32 -6.00 14.35 9.63
CA ARG A 32 -6.78 15.60 9.58
C ARG A 32 -8.01 15.55 10.48
N ARG A 33 -8.69 14.40 10.55
CA ARG A 33 -9.83 14.22 11.46
C ARG A 33 -9.39 14.30 12.92
N ALA A 34 -8.30 13.64 13.29
CA ALA A 34 -7.78 13.63 14.65
C ALA A 34 -7.31 15.03 15.10
N VAL A 35 -6.61 15.76 14.23
CA VAL A 35 -6.20 17.16 14.47
C VAL A 35 -7.41 18.05 14.67
N ARG A 36 -8.42 17.97 13.81
CA ARG A 36 -9.65 18.77 13.92
C ARG A 36 -10.37 18.52 15.25
N MET A 37 -10.47 17.26 15.67
CA MET A 37 -11.02 16.87 16.97
C MET A 37 -10.22 17.45 18.14
N ALA A 38 -8.88 17.40 18.06
CA ALA A 38 -7.99 17.92 19.10
C ALA A 38 -8.11 19.44 19.24
N LEU A 39 -8.14 20.17 18.12
CA LEU A 39 -8.35 21.61 18.09
C LEU A 39 -9.71 22.00 18.68
N GLN A 40 -10.78 21.29 18.33
CA GLN A 40 -12.12 21.54 18.88
C GLN A 40 -12.19 21.32 20.40
N ARG A 41 -11.35 20.43 20.94
CA ARG A 41 -11.24 20.17 22.38
C ARG A 41 -10.27 21.11 23.11
N GLY A 42 -9.59 22.02 22.41
CA GLY A 42 -8.59 22.90 22.99
C GLY A 42 -7.31 22.17 23.44
N SER A 43 -7.00 21.02 22.82
CA SER A 43 -5.79 20.27 23.15
C SER A 43 -4.54 21.03 22.69
N GLU A 44 -3.58 21.24 23.58
CA GLU A 44 -2.29 21.87 23.25
C GLU A 44 -1.42 20.95 22.39
N THR A 45 -1.58 19.64 22.54
CA THR A 45 -0.85 18.63 21.78
C THR A 45 -1.69 18.15 20.59
N LEU A 46 -1.06 18.14 19.41
CA LEU A 46 -1.64 17.64 18.18
C LEU A 46 -1.10 16.25 17.85
N PRO A 47 -1.95 15.35 17.31
CA PRO A 47 -1.53 14.00 17.01
C PRO A 47 -0.50 13.97 15.87
N LEU A 48 0.47 13.07 15.98
CA LEU A 48 1.49 12.85 14.96
C LEU A 48 1.02 11.82 13.93
N LEU A 49 1.54 11.90 12.70
CA LEU A 49 1.19 10.94 11.64
C LEU A 49 1.43 9.48 12.05
N ARG A 50 2.47 9.22 12.86
CA ARG A 50 2.81 7.89 13.38
C ARG A 50 1.81 7.32 14.38
N GLU A 51 1.04 8.17 15.04
CA GLU A 51 -0.01 7.74 15.97
C GLU A 51 -1.26 7.27 15.23
N VAL A 52 -1.46 7.76 14.00
CA VAL A 52 -2.63 7.43 13.17
C VAL A 52 -2.32 6.39 12.10
N SER A 53 -1.06 6.32 11.65
CA SER A 53 -0.63 5.39 10.62
C SER A 53 0.79 4.91 10.85
N ASN A 54 1.03 3.62 10.62
CA ASN A 54 2.35 3.02 10.76
C ASN A 54 2.79 2.44 9.42
N ASN A 55 3.94 2.88 8.91
CA ASN A 55 4.49 2.41 7.64
C ASN A 55 4.74 0.89 7.62
N TRP A 56 4.93 0.28 8.79
CA TRP A 56 5.08 -1.18 8.94
C TRP A 56 3.79 -1.95 8.73
N THR A 57 2.62 -1.31 8.95
CA THR A 57 1.31 -1.93 8.74
C THR A 57 0.73 -1.64 7.37
N TRP A 58 1.45 -0.87 6.54
CA TRP A 58 1.00 -0.60 5.18
C TRP A 58 1.05 -1.87 4.34
N PRO A 59 0.11 -2.05 3.41
CA PRO A 59 0.20 -3.12 2.44
C PRO A 59 1.53 -2.95 1.70
N LYS A 60 2.41 -3.94 1.84
CA LYS A 60 3.63 -3.96 1.05
C LYS A 60 3.24 -4.28 -0.39
N ASP A 61 3.86 -3.60 -1.34
CA ASP A 61 3.88 -4.04 -2.73
C ASP A 61 4.61 -5.37 -2.81
N GLY A 62 3.87 -6.44 -2.56
CA GLY A 62 4.32 -7.79 -2.80
C GLY A 62 4.26 -8.04 -4.28
N ARG A 63 5.40 -8.13 -4.96
CA ARG A 63 5.45 -8.84 -6.23
C ARG A 63 4.92 -10.26 -5.98
N ARG A 64 3.77 -10.61 -6.56
CA ARG A 64 3.23 -11.96 -6.45
C ARG A 64 3.76 -12.82 -7.58
N TRP A 65 4.05 -14.06 -7.22
CA TRP A 65 4.27 -15.10 -8.19
C TRP A 65 2.89 -15.56 -8.65
N TYR A 66 2.70 -15.61 -9.96
CA TYR A 66 1.73 -16.52 -10.52
C TYR A 66 2.12 -17.91 -9.98
N GLY A 67 1.21 -18.56 -9.25
CA GLY A 67 1.46 -19.90 -8.73
C GLY A 67 1.76 -20.89 -9.86
N TRP A 68 1.82 -22.17 -9.55
CA TRP A 68 2.14 -23.21 -10.54
C TRP A 68 1.07 -23.39 -11.63
N ASP A 69 -0.12 -22.82 -11.42
CA ASP A 69 -1.35 -23.17 -12.14
C ASP A 69 -1.91 -21.99 -12.95
N VAL A 70 -1.01 -21.25 -13.60
CA VAL A 70 -1.39 -20.00 -14.30
C VAL A 70 -1.41 -20.24 -15.79
N ASP A 71 -2.61 -20.07 -16.35
CA ASP A 71 -2.87 -20.24 -17.78
C ASP A 71 -1.98 -19.29 -18.61
N ALA A 72 -1.28 -19.88 -19.58
CA ALA A 72 -0.32 -19.20 -20.45
C ALA A 72 -0.92 -18.01 -21.21
N LYS A 73 -2.25 -17.93 -21.37
CA LYS A 73 -2.91 -16.75 -21.94
C LYS A 73 -2.69 -15.47 -21.13
N TRP A 74 -2.59 -15.56 -19.79
CA TRP A 74 -2.39 -14.43 -18.89
C TRP A 74 -0.93 -13.96 -18.80
N LEU A 75 -0.01 -14.69 -19.42
CA LEU A 75 1.43 -14.41 -19.44
C LEU A 75 1.90 -13.77 -20.75
N ARG A 76 0.98 -13.56 -21.71
CA ARG A 76 1.28 -12.90 -22.97
C ARG A 76 1.29 -11.38 -22.74
N LYS A 77 2.25 -10.72 -23.37
CA LYS A 77 2.51 -9.29 -23.21
C LYS A 77 1.47 -8.45 -23.92
#